data_AF-A0A6C2C2F3-F1
#
_entry.id   AF-A0A6C2C2F3-F1
#
_cell.length_a   1.000
_cell.length_b   1.000
_cell.length_c   1.000
_cell.angle_alpha   90.00
_cell.angle_beta   90.00
_cell.angle_gamma   90.00
#
_symmetry.space_group_name_H-M   'P 1'
#
loop_
_entity.id
_entity.type
_entity.pdbx_description
1 polymer ?
#
loop_
_entity_poly.entity_id
_entity_poly.type
_entity_poly.pdbx_seq_one_letter_code
_entity_poly.pdbx_strand_id
1 'polypeptide(L)'
;MWIMGSSLFSIGLTGLNAAQAGLVTTSHNISNAGTAGYSRQSTVQSTNPGLFTGAGFFGEGTKVDTIKRAYNGFLTNQVLSAETKLNEYDTYSTEISQIDNMLADPAVGLTPAVASFFEGVQEVAANPSSVPARQSMISTAQSLVARFQNLSQRLNDVRAGVESQIKDTVTSIGTYAKEIAELNHKIAVAQQAGSAQPANDLLDTRDQLIKELNQLTRVSTTTATDGSMSVFIGTGQPLVVGTNATTLAAQSSRSDPSRNDVNIITQSGAAITIPENLLGGG
;
A
#
# COMPACT_ATOMS: atom_id res chain seq x y z
N MET A 1 17.43 52.82 33.61
CA MET A 1 16.11 52.38 34.13
C MET A 1 15.03 52.23 33.04
N TRP A 2 15.17 52.84 31.85
CA TRP A 2 14.16 52.76 30.77
C TRP A 2 14.10 51.45 29.95
N ILE A 3 15.09 50.55 30.07
CA ILE A 3 15.15 49.30 29.29
C ILE A 3 14.33 48.16 29.93
N MET A 4 14.02 48.23 31.23
CA MET A 4 13.34 47.14 31.94
C MET A 4 11.83 47.04 31.62
N GLY A 5 11.16 48.14 31.26
CA GLY A 5 9.73 48.14 30.93
C GLY A 5 9.42 47.57 29.54
N SER A 6 10.28 47.81 28.55
CA SER A 6 10.14 47.25 27.19
C SER A 6 10.44 45.75 27.15
N SER A 7 11.40 45.29 27.96
CA SER A 7 11.74 43.86 28.09
C SER A 7 10.61 43.04 28.70
N LEU A 8 9.94 43.52 29.75
CA LEU A 8 8.81 42.79 30.36
C LEU A 8 7.60 42.65 29.43
N PHE A 9 7.28 43.69 28.65
CA PHE A 9 6.23 43.63 27.64
C PHE A 9 6.57 42.65 26.50
N SER A 10 7.82 42.65 26.05
CA SER A 10 8.33 41.70 25.05
C SER A 10 8.23 40.24 25.53
N ILE A 11 8.57 39.98 26.79
CA ILE A 11 8.43 38.65 27.42
C ILE A 11 6.95 38.23 27.47
N GLY A 12 6.05 39.13 27.87
CA GLY A 12 4.61 38.87 27.89
C GLY A 12 4.04 38.57 26.50
N LEU A 13 4.42 39.36 25.48
CA LEU A 13 3.99 39.18 24.10
C LEU A 13 4.47 37.84 23.52
N THR A 14 5.73 37.50 23.73
CA THR A 14 6.28 36.22 23.27
C THR A 14 5.62 35.02 23.95
N GLY A 15 5.32 35.12 25.25
CA GLY A 15 4.56 34.12 25.99
C GLY A 15 3.13 33.94 25.46
N LEU A 16 2.42 35.03 25.16
CA LEU A 16 1.07 34.98 24.60
C LEU A 16 1.05 34.35 23.20
N ASN A 17 2.00 34.72 22.34
CA ASN A 17 2.14 34.13 21.01
C ASN A 17 2.41 32.62 21.07
N ALA A 18 3.27 32.17 21.99
CA ALA A 18 3.54 30.75 22.19
C ALA A 18 2.30 30.00 22.69
N ALA A 19 1.56 30.58 23.65
CA ALA A 19 0.31 30.00 24.14
C ALA A 19 -0.76 29.92 23.03
N GLN A 20 -0.90 30.97 22.21
CA GLN A 20 -1.81 30.99 21.06
C GLN A 20 -1.45 29.89 20.05
N ALA A 21 -0.16 29.72 19.72
CA ALA A 21 0.29 28.65 18.85
C ALA A 21 -0.05 27.27 19.43
N GLY A 22 0.16 27.06 20.74
CA GLY A 22 -0.23 25.83 21.43
C GLY A 22 -1.74 25.54 21.37
N LEU A 23 -2.58 26.56 21.52
CA LEU A 23 -4.03 26.43 21.39
C LEU A 23 -4.45 26.12 19.95
N VAL A 24 -3.83 26.76 18.95
CA VAL A 24 -4.07 26.47 17.53
C VAL A 24 -3.68 25.03 17.20
N THR A 25 -2.49 24.57 17.63
CA THR A 25 -2.07 23.17 17.44
C THR A 25 -3.03 22.19 18.13
N THR A 26 -3.50 22.51 19.33
CA THR A 26 -4.48 21.68 20.05
C THR A 26 -5.82 21.64 19.33
N SER A 27 -6.32 22.78 18.87
CA SER A 27 -7.55 22.87 18.08
C SER A 27 -7.44 22.08 16.76
N HIS A 28 -6.30 22.17 16.10
CA HIS A 28 -6.00 21.41 14.87
C HIS A 28 -6.00 19.90 15.13
N ASN A 29 -5.38 19.45 16.23
CA ASN A 29 -5.40 18.05 16.65
C ASN A 29 -6.82 17.54 16.93
N ILE A 30 -7.63 18.32 17.66
CA ILE A 30 -9.00 17.93 18.01
C ILE A 30 -9.84 17.82 16.75
N SER A 31 -9.71 18.78 15.83
CA SER A 31 -10.48 18.81 14.58
C SER A 31 -10.13 17.64 13.66
N ASN A 32 -8.89 17.16 13.69
CA ASN A 32 -8.38 16.09 12.82
C ASN A 32 -8.20 14.74 13.52
N ALA A 33 -8.68 14.59 14.77
CA ALA A 33 -8.49 13.35 15.53
C ALA A 33 -9.08 12.11 14.85
N GLY A 34 -10.13 12.29 14.02
CA GLY A 34 -10.75 11.23 13.24
C GLY A 34 -10.26 11.12 11.79
N THR A 35 -9.34 11.98 11.35
CA THR A 35 -8.83 11.97 9.97
C THR A 35 -7.81 10.85 9.82
N ALA A 36 -8.05 9.92 8.88
CA ALA A 36 -7.13 8.83 8.61
C ALA A 36 -5.74 9.36 8.19
N GLY A 37 -4.68 8.75 8.72
CA GLY A 37 -3.29 9.16 8.45
C GLY A 37 -2.80 10.38 9.22
N TYR A 38 -3.67 11.08 9.97
CA TYR A 38 -3.27 12.27 10.74
C TYR A 38 -2.33 11.92 11.91
N SER A 39 -1.19 12.62 12.00
CA SER A 39 -0.27 12.53 13.12
C SER A 39 -0.52 13.67 14.11
N ARG A 40 -0.70 13.35 15.40
CA ARG A 40 -0.81 14.37 16.45
C ARG A 40 0.39 15.32 16.40
N GLN A 41 0.12 16.62 16.39
CA GLN A 41 1.15 17.66 16.36
C GLN A 41 1.40 18.23 17.76
N SER A 42 2.62 18.65 18.02
CA SER A 42 3.05 19.28 19.28
C SER A 42 3.90 20.51 19.01
N THR A 43 3.55 21.61 19.66
CA THR A 43 4.34 22.84 19.65
C THR A 43 5.63 22.63 20.43
N VAL A 44 6.77 22.91 19.81
CA VAL A 44 8.10 22.91 20.43
C VAL A 44 8.48 24.34 20.72
N GLN A 45 8.75 24.62 21.98
CA GLN A 45 9.02 25.96 22.50
C GLN A 45 10.40 25.97 23.17
N SER A 46 11.18 27.02 22.94
CA SER A 46 12.45 27.26 23.62
C SER A 46 12.54 28.68 24.18
N THR A 47 13.51 28.90 25.05
CA THR A 47 13.82 30.23 25.60
C THR A 47 14.54 31.06 24.54
N ASN A 48 14.16 32.33 24.40
CA ASN A 48 14.96 33.26 23.61
C ASN A 48 16.35 33.43 24.25
N PRO A 49 17.42 33.60 23.44
CA PRO A 49 18.74 33.90 23.97
C PRO A 49 18.69 35.14 24.86
N GLY A 50 19.31 35.06 26.03
CA GLY A 50 19.33 36.18 26.95
C GLY A 50 20.14 37.36 26.40
N LEU A 51 19.69 38.57 26.67
CA LEU A 51 20.40 39.79 26.31
C LEU A 51 21.53 40.03 27.32
N PHE A 52 22.77 40.12 26.83
CA PHE A 52 23.90 40.51 27.66
C PHE A 52 23.82 42.01 27.97
N THR A 53 23.82 42.33 29.25
CA THR A 53 23.96 43.70 29.75
C THR A 53 25.20 43.75 30.63
N GLY A 54 25.73 44.95 30.89
CA GLY A 54 26.86 45.14 31.81
C GLY A 54 26.61 44.63 33.24
N ALA A 55 25.37 44.22 33.58
CA ALA A 55 24.98 43.63 34.85
C ALA A 55 24.69 42.11 34.78
N GLY A 56 24.88 41.46 33.61
CA GLY A 56 24.63 40.03 33.38
C GLY A 56 23.66 39.76 32.22
N PHE A 57 23.27 38.49 32.06
CA PHE A 57 22.30 38.05 31.05
C PHE A 57 20.87 38.12 31.60
N PHE A 58 19.98 38.81 30.87
CA PHE A 58 18.54 38.85 31.16
C PHE A 58 17.77 38.05 30.11
N GLY A 59 16.76 37.28 30.52
CA GLY A 59 15.97 36.46 29.60
C GLY A 59 15.03 37.30 28.71
N GLU A 60 14.92 36.94 27.43
CA GLU A 60 14.09 37.63 26.43
C GLU A 60 12.78 36.87 26.12
N GLY A 61 12.29 36.10 27.09
CA GLY A 61 11.05 35.33 26.95
C GLY A 61 11.26 34.04 26.15
N THR A 62 10.33 33.74 25.25
CA THR A 62 10.25 32.43 24.59
C THR A 62 9.95 32.54 23.10
N LYS A 63 10.15 31.46 22.36
CA LYS A 63 9.75 31.34 20.97
C LYS A 63 9.25 29.94 20.68
N VAL A 64 8.35 29.85 19.71
CA VAL A 64 7.98 28.58 19.10
C VAL A 64 9.03 28.26 18.05
N ASP A 65 9.81 27.20 18.27
CA ASP A 65 10.80 26.75 17.29
C ASP A 65 10.12 26.04 16.14
N THR A 66 9.19 25.12 16.45
CA THR A 66 8.48 24.38 15.43
C THR A 66 7.22 23.67 15.93
N ILE A 67 6.33 23.30 15.02
CA ILE A 67 5.25 22.34 15.27
C ILE A 67 5.70 20.99 14.70
N LYS A 68 5.90 19.99 15.56
CA LYS A 68 6.33 18.65 15.16
C LYS A 68 5.18 17.66 15.24
N ARG A 69 5.09 16.78 14.26
CA ARG A 69 4.25 15.59 14.32
C ARG A 69 4.85 14.51 15.22
N ALA A 70 3.98 13.79 15.93
CA ALA A 70 4.30 12.62 16.74
C ALA A 70 4.47 11.41 15.81
N TYR A 71 5.61 11.35 15.14
CA TYR A 71 5.93 10.34 14.13
C TYR A 71 7.19 9.58 14.51
N ASN A 72 7.19 8.27 14.27
CA ASN A 72 8.37 7.42 14.45
C ASN A 72 8.55 6.54 13.21
N GLY A 73 9.50 6.89 12.35
CA GLY A 73 9.72 6.19 11.09
C GLY A 73 10.12 4.72 11.25
N PHE A 74 10.78 4.34 12.36
CA PHE A 74 11.09 2.93 12.62
C PHE A 74 9.80 2.12 12.88
N LEU A 75 8.90 2.64 13.73
CA LEU A 75 7.61 1.98 13.97
C LEU A 75 6.74 1.96 12.71
N THR A 76 6.71 3.06 11.95
CA THR A 76 6.00 3.11 10.67
C THR A 76 6.52 2.05 9.70
N ASN A 77 7.83 1.90 9.54
CA ASN A 77 8.41 0.87 8.67
C ASN A 77 8.09 -0.56 9.14
N GLN A 78 8.03 -0.79 10.46
CA GLN A 78 7.59 -2.09 10.99
C GLN A 78 6.12 -2.37 10.69
N VAL A 79 5.25 -1.37 10.84
CA VAL A 79 3.81 -1.49 10.49
C VAL A 79 3.65 -1.79 9.00
N LEU A 80 4.30 -1.02 8.12
CA LEU A 80 4.25 -1.26 6.67
C LEU A 80 4.74 -2.68 6.32
N SER A 81 5.84 -3.13 6.93
CA SER A 81 6.37 -4.48 6.69
C SER A 81 5.41 -5.59 7.14
N ALA A 82 4.64 -5.37 8.20
CA ALA A 82 3.67 -6.33 8.70
C ALA A 82 2.37 -6.31 7.88
N GLU A 83 1.85 -5.13 7.54
CA GLU A 83 0.64 -4.96 6.75
C GLU A 83 0.80 -5.54 5.33
N THR A 84 1.94 -5.32 4.67
CA THR A 84 2.17 -5.88 3.32
C THR A 84 2.13 -7.41 3.32
N LYS A 85 2.63 -8.05 4.39
CA LYS A 85 2.61 -9.51 4.54
C LYS A 85 1.23 -10.04 4.90
N LEU A 86 0.49 -9.29 5.73
CA LEU A 86 -0.88 -9.63 6.07
C LEU A 86 -1.73 -9.66 4.80
N ASN A 87 -1.63 -8.63 3.97
CA ASN A 87 -2.39 -8.55 2.72
C ASN A 87 -1.98 -9.63 1.72
N GLU A 88 -0.69 -9.93 1.58
CA GLU A 88 -0.21 -11.03 0.73
C GLU A 88 -0.87 -12.37 1.13
N TYR A 89 -0.90 -12.69 2.43
CA TYR A 89 -1.51 -13.92 2.92
C TYR A 89 -3.04 -13.90 2.84
N ASP A 90 -3.68 -12.76 3.06
CA ASP A 90 -5.13 -12.62 2.98
C ASP A 90 -5.63 -12.77 1.53
N THR A 91 -4.95 -12.13 0.58
CA THR A 91 -5.17 -12.28 -0.86
C THR A 91 -4.95 -13.73 -1.28
N TYR A 92 -3.82 -14.33 -0.90
CA TYR A 92 -3.54 -15.73 -1.22
C TYR A 92 -4.61 -16.68 -0.64
N SER A 93 -5.00 -16.48 0.62
CA SER A 93 -6.03 -17.27 1.30
C SER A 93 -7.38 -17.16 0.59
N THR A 94 -7.75 -15.96 0.15
CA THR A 94 -8.99 -15.70 -0.59
C THR A 94 -9.01 -16.46 -1.91
N GLU A 95 -7.94 -16.39 -2.71
CA GLU A 95 -7.86 -17.05 -4.00
C GLU A 95 -7.77 -18.58 -3.88
N ILE A 96 -6.95 -19.10 -2.96
CA ILE A 96 -6.81 -20.55 -2.79
C ILE A 96 -8.08 -21.19 -2.22
N SER A 97 -8.85 -20.47 -1.40
CA SER A 97 -10.13 -20.95 -0.86
C SER A 97 -11.17 -21.18 -1.96
N GLN A 98 -11.14 -20.41 -3.05
CA GLN A 98 -12.03 -20.64 -4.19
C GLN A 98 -11.75 -21.99 -4.86
N ILE A 99 -10.46 -22.35 -4.99
CA ILE A 99 -10.01 -23.63 -5.54
C ILE A 99 -10.36 -24.76 -4.57
N ASP A 100 -10.08 -24.59 -3.28
CA ASP A 100 -10.37 -25.60 -2.25
C ASP A 100 -11.87 -25.94 -2.21
N ASN A 101 -12.74 -24.93 -2.10
CA ASN A 101 -14.19 -25.13 -2.09
C ASN A 101 -14.69 -25.85 -3.35
N MET A 102 -14.07 -25.61 -4.50
CA MET A 102 -14.43 -26.28 -5.76
C MET A 102 -14.01 -27.75 -5.81
N LEU A 103 -12.87 -28.11 -5.21
CA LEU A 103 -12.33 -29.47 -5.20
C LEU A 103 -12.90 -30.32 -4.06
N ALA A 104 -13.13 -29.71 -2.90
CA ALA A 104 -13.56 -30.35 -1.67
C ALA A 104 -15.08 -30.60 -1.57
N ASP A 105 -15.87 -30.11 -2.52
CA ASP A 105 -17.33 -30.31 -2.52
C ASP A 105 -17.67 -31.82 -2.58
N PRO A 106 -18.31 -32.40 -1.55
CA PRO A 106 -18.54 -33.84 -1.47
C PRO A 106 -19.64 -34.33 -2.42
N ALA A 107 -20.55 -33.45 -2.83
CA ALA A 107 -21.66 -33.80 -3.72
C ALA A 107 -21.31 -33.55 -5.18
N VAL A 108 -20.59 -32.46 -5.42
CA VAL A 108 -20.33 -31.97 -6.76
C VAL A 108 -18.96 -32.52 -7.14
N GLY A 109 -17.93 -32.50 -6.28
CA GLY A 109 -16.49 -32.79 -6.54
C GLY A 109 -16.09 -34.00 -7.41
N LEU A 110 -14.79 -34.14 -7.67
CA LEU A 110 -14.31 -35.15 -8.63
C LEU A 110 -14.43 -36.60 -8.12
N THR A 111 -14.28 -36.79 -6.80
CA THR A 111 -14.32 -38.09 -6.14
C THR A 111 -15.57 -38.92 -6.46
N PRO A 112 -16.81 -38.42 -6.27
CA PRO A 112 -18.01 -39.20 -6.59
C PRO A 112 -18.11 -39.54 -8.08
N ALA A 113 -17.74 -38.62 -8.98
CA ALA A 113 -17.78 -38.88 -10.43
C ALA A 113 -16.81 -39.99 -10.86
N VAL A 114 -15.61 -40.03 -10.27
CA VAL A 114 -14.63 -41.10 -10.51
C VAL A 114 -15.11 -42.43 -9.94
N ALA A 115 -15.65 -42.43 -8.71
CA ALA A 115 -16.20 -43.63 -8.08
C ALA A 115 -17.32 -44.24 -8.94
N SER A 116 -18.30 -43.43 -9.37
CA SER A 116 -19.41 -43.88 -10.21
C SER A 116 -18.97 -44.41 -11.57
N PHE A 117 -17.92 -43.84 -12.18
CA PHE A 117 -17.34 -44.38 -13.41
C PHE A 117 -16.76 -45.79 -13.19
N PHE A 118 -15.99 -46.00 -12.11
CA PHE A 118 -15.41 -47.31 -11.81
C PHE A 118 -16.45 -48.34 -11.38
N GLU A 119 -17.53 -47.93 -10.72
CA GLU A 119 -18.71 -48.79 -10.47
C GLU A 119 -19.33 -49.26 -11.79
N GLY A 120 -19.51 -48.35 -12.77
CA GLY A 120 -19.99 -48.70 -14.10
C GLY A 120 -19.05 -49.67 -14.85
N VAL A 121 -17.73 -49.47 -14.73
CA VAL A 121 -16.72 -50.40 -15.28
C VAL A 121 -16.86 -51.79 -14.64
N GLN A 122 -17.04 -51.85 -13.32
CA GLN A 122 -17.20 -53.12 -12.59
C GLN A 122 -18.48 -53.85 -13.01
N GLU A 123 -19.59 -53.14 -13.23
CA GLU A 123 -20.85 -53.71 -13.68
C GLU A 123 -20.72 -54.35 -15.06
N VAL A 124 -20.05 -53.67 -16.00
CA VAL A 124 -19.77 -54.21 -17.35
C VAL A 124 -18.82 -55.40 -17.29
N ALA A 125 -17.80 -55.36 -16.43
CA ALA A 125 -16.86 -56.48 -16.24
C ALA A 125 -17.57 -57.73 -15.69
N ALA A 126 -18.53 -57.56 -14.78
CA ALA A 126 -19.33 -58.65 -14.25
C ALA A 126 -20.32 -59.22 -15.29
N ASN A 127 -20.89 -58.38 -16.16
CA ASN A 127 -21.93 -58.76 -17.11
C ASN A 127 -21.69 -58.20 -18.53
N PRO A 128 -20.69 -58.69 -19.28
CA PRO A 128 -20.26 -58.06 -20.53
C PRO A 128 -21.28 -58.13 -21.67
N SER A 129 -22.23 -59.07 -21.67
CA SER A 129 -23.29 -59.15 -22.68
C SER A 129 -24.50 -58.24 -22.40
N SER A 130 -24.56 -57.62 -21.21
CA SER A 130 -25.66 -56.72 -20.81
C SER A 130 -25.54 -55.37 -21.51
N VAL A 131 -26.44 -55.10 -22.45
CA VAL A 131 -26.56 -53.79 -23.11
C VAL A 131 -26.87 -52.67 -22.10
N PRO A 132 -27.78 -52.85 -21.12
CA PRO A 132 -28.01 -51.85 -20.07
C PRO A 132 -26.75 -51.49 -19.27
N ALA A 133 -25.93 -52.47 -18.88
CA ALA A 133 -24.69 -52.22 -18.13
C ALA A 133 -23.68 -51.41 -18.95
N ARG A 134 -23.51 -51.75 -20.25
CA ARG A 134 -22.66 -50.98 -21.16
C ARG A 134 -23.14 -49.54 -21.32
N GLN A 135 -24.45 -49.33 -21.42
CA GLN A 135 -25.03 -47.98 -21.53
C GLN A 135 -24.82 -47.17 -20.24
N SER A 136 -24.99 -47.79 -19.07
CA SER A 136 -24.72 -47.17 -17.76
C SER A 136 -23.26 -46.69 -17.64
N MET A 137 -22.29 -47.53 -18.02
CA MET A 137 -20.87 -47.16 -18.04
C MET A 137 -20.59 -45.97 -18.98
N ILE A 138 -21.19 -45.95 -20.17
CA ILE A 138 -21.02 -44.81 -21.11
C ILE A 138 -21.57 -43.53 -20.49
N SER A 139 -22.73 -43.58 -19.85
CA SER A 139 -23.34 -42.42 -19.20
C SER A 139 -22.49 -41.90 -18.04
N THR A 140 -21.97 -42.78 -17.16
CA THR A 140 -21.07 -42.37 -16.07
C THR A 140 -19.74 -41.82 -16.61
N ALA A 141 -19.21 -42.35 -17.70
CA ALA A 141 -18.03 -41.81 -18.38
C ALA A 141 -18.28 -40.40 -18.95
N GLN A 142 -19.45 -40.17 -19.58
CA GLN A 142 -19.84 -38.85 -20.08
C GLN A 142 -19.99 -37.84 -18.93
N SER A 143 -20.60 -38.25 -17.81
CA SER A 143 -20.67 -37.41 -16.60
C SER A 143 -19.31 -37.06 -16.04
N LEU A 144 -18.36 -38.01 -16.02
CA LEU A 144 -16.99 -37.76 -15.58
C LEU A 144 -16.26 -36.77 -16.51
N VAL A 145 -16.38 -36.92 -17.83
CA VAL A 145 -15.79 -35.98 -18.80
C VAL A 145 -16.39 -34.59 -18.64
N ALA A 146 -17.72 -34.48 -18.55
CA ALA A 146 -18.38 -33.21 -18.29
C ALA A 146 -17.90 -32.59 -16.97
N ARG A 147 -17.63 -33.42 -15.95
CA ARG A 147 -17.10 -32.95 -14.68
C ARG A 147 -15.72 -32.31 -14.82
N PHE A 148 -14.80 -32.97 -15.52
CA PHE A 148 -13.47 -32.43 -15.80
C PHE A 148 -13.53 -31.13 -16.60
N GLN A 149 -14.40 -31.05 -17.61
CA GLN A 149 -14.58 -29.85 -18.42
C GLN A 149 -15.08 -28.66 -17.58
N ASN A 150 -16.08 -28.88 -16.72
CA ASN A 150 -16.58 -27.84 -15.81
C ASN A 150 -15.50 -27.36 -14.82
N LEU A 151 -14.71 -28.28 -14.27
CA LEU A 151 -13.60 -27.94 -13.38
C LEU A 151 -12.54 -27.11 -14.10
N SER A 152 -12.17 -27.53 -15.31
CA SER A 152 -11.22 -26.79 -16.16
C SER A 152 -11.72 -25.39 -16.50
N GLN A 153 -13.01 -25.24 -16.80
CA GLN A 153 -13.59 -23.93 -17.09
C GLN A 153 -13.53 -23.01 -15.85
N ARG A 154 -13.93 -23.52 -14.68
CA ARG A 154 -13.85 -22.73 -13.44
C ARG A 154 -12.42 -22.31 -13.09
N LEU A 155 -11.42 -23.18 -13.29
CA LEU A 155 -10.02 -22.80 -13.09
C LEU A 155 -9.58 -21.71 -14.06
N ASN A 156 -10.07 -21.73 -15.30
CA ASN A 156 -9.81 -20.65 -16.26
C ASN A 156 -10.51 -19.35 -15.85
N ASP A 157 -11.73 -19.42 -15.30
CA ASP A 157 -12.45 -18.25 -14.80
C ASP A 157 -11.74 -17.62 -13.60
N VAL A 158 -11.26 -18.43 -12.64
CA VAL A 158 -10.43 -17.97 -11.51
C VAL A 158 -9.15 -17.30 -12.02
N ARG A 159 -8.44 -17.93 -12.97
CA ARG A 159 -7.26 -17.33 -13.59
C ARG A 159 -7.59 -15.98 -14.22
N ALA A 160 -8.64 -15.90 -15.03
CA ALA A 160 -9.04 -14.65 -15.68
C ALA A 160 -9.41 -13.55 -14.67
N GLY A 161 -10.02 -13.92 -13.54
CA GLY A 161 -10.28 -13.02 -12.42
C GLY A 161 -8.99 -12.44 -11.83
N VAL A 162 -8.03 -13.30 -11.49
CA VAL A 162 -6.70 -12.88 -10.98
C VAL A 162 -5.99 -11.97 -11.97
N GLU A 163 -5.99 -12.30 -13.27
CA GLU A 163 -5.37 -11.49 -14.31
C GLU A 163 -6.02 -10.10 -14.44
N SER A 164 -7.35 -10.01 -14.27
CA SER A 164 -8.05 -8.72 -14.19
C SER A 164 -7.63 -7.93 -12.96
N GLN A 165 -7.57 -8.58 -11.79
CA GLN A 165 -7.18 -7.96 -10.54
C GLN A 165 -5.74 -7.43 -10.58
N ILE A 166 -4.82 -8.15 -11.23
CA ILE A 166 -3.44 -7.67 -11.46
C ILE A 166 -3.46 -6.36 -12.25
N LYS A 167 -4.24 -6.28 -13.33
CA LYS A 167 -4.34 -5.07 -14.16
C LYS A 167 -4.88 -3.87 -13.38
N ASP A 168 -5.93 -4.09 -12.59
CA ASP A 168 -6.52 -3.04 -11.76
C ASP A 168 -5.55 -2.59 -10.65
N THR A 169 -4.85 -3.54 -10.02
CA THR A 169 -3.84 -3.27 -9.00
C THR A 169 -2.67 -2.45 -9.56
N VAL A 170 -2.15 -2.81 -10.73
CA VAL A 170 -1.08 -2.05 -11.40
C VAL A 170 -1.54 -0.63 -11.75
N THR A 171 -2.80 -0.46 -12.15
CA THR A 171 -3.39 0.85 -12.43
C THR A 171 -3.45 1.70 -11.15
N SER A 172 -3.91 1.13 -10.04
CA SER A 172 -3.95 1.78 -8.73
C SER A 172 -2.56 2.17 -8.23
N ILE A 173 -1.57 1.28 -8.35
CA ILE A 173 -0.16 1.57 -8.03
C ILE A 173 0.34 2.78 -8.83
N GLY A 174 0.03 2.82 -10.14
CA GLY A 174 0.39 3.95 -11.01
C GLY A 174 -0.26 5.27 -10.60
N THR A 175 -1.49 5.24 -10.11
CA THR A 175 -2.19 6.42 -9.57
C THR A 175 -1.53 6.91 -8.29
N TYR A 176 -1.31 6.02 -7.31
CA TYR A 176 -0.62 6.39 -6.07
C TYR A 176 0.79 6.94 -6.32
N ALA A 177 1.53 6.36 -7.27
CA ALA A 177 2.85 6.86 -7.65
C ALA A 177 2.80 8.32 -8.11
N LYS A 178 1.82 8.69 -8.93
CA LYS A 178 1.64 10.07 -9.42
C LYS A 178 1.26 11.02 -8.29
N GLU A 179 0.31 10.64 -7.44
CA GLU A 179 -0.11 11.45 -6.30
C GLU A 179 1.04 11.68 -5.30
N ILE A 180 1.85 10.65 -5.03
CA ILE A 180 3.06 10.77 -4.19
C ILE A 180 4.08 11.72 -4.83
N ALA A 181 4.29 11.62 -6.15
CA ALA A 181 5.21 12.52 -6.87
C ALA A 181 4.74 13.99 -6.81
N GLU A 182 3.43 14.24 -6.94
CA GLU A 182 2.84 15.56 -6.77
C GLU A 182 2.98 16.10 -5.34
N LEU A 183 2.76 15.25 -4.33
CA LEU A 183 2.99 15.62 -2.93
C LEU A 183 4.45 15.94 -2.66
N ASN A 184 5.38 15.16 -3.19
CA ASN A 184 6.81 15.47 -3.10
C ASN A 184 7.14 16.84 -3.68
N HIS A 185 6.52 17.22 -4.81
CA HIS A 185 6.69 18.56 -5.37
C HIS A 185 6.16 19.65 -4.42
N LYS A 186 4.94 19.48 -3.89
CA LYS A 186 4.35 20.43 -2.93
C LYS A 186 5.18 20.57 -1.65
N ILE A 187 5.72 19.46 -1.13
CA ILE A 187 6.59 19.44 0.06
C ILE A 187 7.90 20.18 -0.22
N ALA A 188 8.55 19.90 -1.36
CA ALA A 188 9.79 20.55 -1.74
C ALA A 188 9.61 22.08 -1.90
N VAL A 189 8.52 22.52 -2.54
CA VAL A 189 8.18 23.95 -2.66
C VAL A 189 7.93 24.58 -1.27
N ALA A 190 7.19 23.91 -0.39
CA ALA A 190 6.92 24.40 0.96
C ALA A 190 8.21 24.54 1.80
N GLN A 191 9.17 23.62 1.64
CA GLN A 191 10.47 23.71 2.31
C GLN A 191 11.37 24.81 1.73
N GLN A 192 11.34 25.02 0.41
CA GLN A 192 12.11 26.08 -0.25
C GLN A 192 11.58 27.48 0.03
N ALA A 193 10.28 27.64 0.28
CA ALA A 193 9.64 28.92 0.60
C ALA A 193 10.10 29.55 1.93
N GLY A 194 11.04 28.93 2.65
CA GLY A 194 11.75 29.54 3.77
C GLY A 194 11.01 29.51 5.11
N SER A 195 9.84 28.89 5.19
CA SER A 195 9.26 28.52 6.48
C SER A 195 10.12 27.41 7.09
N ALA A 196 10.83 27.71 8.17
CA ALA A 196 11.52 26.73 9.01
C ALA A 196 10.58 25.68 9.64
N GLN A 197 9.33 25.61 9.18
CA GLN A 197 8.27 24.74 9.64
C GLN A 197 8.02 23.63 8.62
N PRO A 198 8.01 22.36 9.03
CA PRO A 198 7.64 21.26 8.16
C PRO A 198 6.17 21.38 7.74
N ALA A 199 5.88 21.05 6.49
CA ALA A 199 4.50 20.94 5.99
C ALA A 199 3.85 19.64 6.48
N ASN A 200 3.56 19.57 7.78
CA ASN A 200 3.14 18.33 8.48
C ASN A 200 1.97 17.63 7.79
N ASP A 201 0.93 18.35 7.38
CA ASP A 201 -0.26 17.74 6.79
C ASP A 201 0.02 17.13 5.40
N LEU A 202 0.90 17.75 4.61
CA LEU A 202 1.35 17.17 3.33
C LEU A 202 2.17 15.91 3.55
N LEU A 203 2.99 15.90 4.61
CA LEU A 203 3.80 14.74 4.95
C LEU A 203 2.92 13.58 5.44
N ASP A 204 1.91 13.86 6.26
CA ASP A 204 0.94 12.86 6.73
C ASP A 204 0.12 12.30 5.55
N THR A 205 -0.31 13.16 4.62
CA THR A 205 -1.00 12.71 3.39
C THR A 205 -0.11 11.79 2.55
N ARG A 206 1.18 12.13 2.40
CA ARG A 206 2.13 11.30 1.65
C ARG A 206 2.33 9.96 2.34
N ASP A 207 2.49 9.95 3.66
CA ASP A 207 2.69 8.74 4.45
C ASP A 207 1.44 7.84 4.40
N GLN A 208 0.22 8.41 4.35
CA GLN A 208 -1.01 7.66 4.11
C GLN A 208 -1.04 7.04 2.72
N LEU A 209 -0.69 7.78 1.66
CA LEU A 209 -0.65 7.20 0.31
C LEU A 209 0.39 6.07 0.18
N ILE A 210 1.53 6.20 0.86
CA ILE A 210 2.53 5.13 0.93
C ILE A 210 1.95 3.91 1.66
N LYS A 211 1.16 4.13 2.72
CA LYS A 211 0.47 3.05 3.42
C LYS A 211 -0.50 2.32 2.51
N GLU A 212 -1.36 3.03 1.78
CA GLU A 212 -2.31 2.41 0.83
C GLU A 212 -1.56 1.69 -0.30
N LEU A 213 -0.52 2.30 -0.87
CA LEU A 213 0.32 1.66 -1.88
C LEU A 213 0.98 0.38 -1.35
N ASN A 214 1.44 0.40 -0.10
CA ASN A 214 2.08 -0.75 0.53
C ASN A 214 1.09 -1.91 0.82
N GLN A 215 -0.21 -1.66 0.74
CA GLN A 215 -1.20 -2.72 0.75
C GLN A 215 -1.29 -3.48 -0.58
N LEU A 216 -0.81 -2.89 -1.68
CA LEU A 216 -0.88 -3.47 -3.02
C LEU A 216 0.42 -4.11 -3.47
N THR A 217 1.55 -3.62 -2.96
CA THR A 217 2.87 -4.17 -3.24
C THR A 217 3.85 -3.77 -2.14
N ARG A 218 4.87 -4.58 -1.87
CA ARG A 218 5.90 -4.18 -0.90
C ARG A 218 6.61 -2.90 -1.33
N VAL A 219 6.55 -1.89 -0.47
CA VAL A 219 7.20 -0.61 -0.68
C VAL A 219 8.43 -0.46 0.23
N SER A 220 9.46 0.19 -0.31
CA SER A 220 10.56 0.75 0.48
C SER A 220 10.76 2.22 0.13
N THR A 221 11.08 3.03 1.13
CA THR A 221 11.18 4.48 0.97
C THR A 221 12.52 5.01 1.46
N THR A 222 13.02 6.02 0.76
CA THR A 222 14.24 6.76 1.15
C THR A 222 13.98 8.24 0.99
N THR A 223 14.14 9.00 2.07
CA THR A 223 13.97 10.46 2.07
C THR A 223 15.29 11.15 1.71
N ALA A 224 15.26 12.06 0.76
CA ALA A 224 16.40 12.90 0.38
C ALA A 224 16.54 14.10 1.32
N THR A 225 17.68 14.80 1.24
CA THR A 225 17.99 15.97 2.07
C THR A 225 17.08 17.16 1.83
N ASP A 226 16.46 17.23 0.64
CA ASP A 226 15.49 18.27 0.26
C ASP A 226 14.05 17.97 0.74
N GLY A 227 13.85 16.85 1.44
CA GLY A 227 12.54 16.40 1.95
C GLY A 227 11.70 15.60 0.95
N SER A 228 12.13 15.52 -0.32
CA SER A 228 11.52 14.63 -1.30
C SER A 228 11.77 13.16 -0.94
N MET A 229 10.86 12.27 -1.34
CA MET A 229 10.95 10.85 -1.02
C MET A 229 11.01 10.01 -2.28
N SER A 230 12.01 9.14 -2.36
CA SER A 230 12.05 8.09 -3.37
C SER A 230 11.32 6.85 -2.85
N VAL A 231 10.49 6.27 -3.71
CA VAL A 231 9.66 5.09 -3.41
C VAL A 231 10.07 3.99 -4.39
N PHE A 232 10.40 2.83 -3.84
CA PHE A 232 10.79 1.65 -4.60
C PHE A 232 9.82 0.51 -4.29
N ILE A 233 9.48 -0.26 -5.30
CA ILE A 233 8.61 -1.44 -5.15
C ILE A 233 9.43 -2.72 -5.27
N GLY A 234 8.89 -3.79 -4.67
CA GLY A 234 9.50 -5.09 -4.73
C GLY A 234 10.89 -5.10 -4.09
N THR A 235 11.90 -5.57 -4.83
CA THR A 235 13.29 -5.65 -4.35
C THR A 235 14.16 -4.42 -4.66
N GLY A 236 13.58 -3.33 -5.18
CA GLY A 236 14.32 -2.07 -5.39
C GLY A 236 14.04 -1.34 -6.69
N GLN A 237 12.94 -1.66 -7.37
CA GLN A 237 12.59 -1.01 -8.62
C GLN A 237 12.01 0.39 -8.34
N PRO A 238 12.57 1.48 -8.91
CA PRO A 238 12.06 2.83 -8.65
C PRO A 238 10.65 3.02 -9.20
N LEU A 239 9.72 3.39 -8.32
CA LEU A 239 8.37 3.79 -8.67
C LEU A 239 8.22 5.31 -8.65
N VAL A 240 8.77 5.98 -7.63
CA VAL A 240 8.85 7.44 -7.55
C VAL A 240 10.27 7.85 -7.21
N VAL A 241 10.82 8.81 -7.95
CA VAL A 241 12.15 9.39 -7.66
C VAL A 241 12.00 10.90 -7.61
N GLY A 242 12.06 11.46 -6.40
CA GLY A 242 11.78 12.89 -6.17
C GLY A 242 10.36 13.23 -6.60
N THR A 243 10.21 14.06 -7.62
CA THR A 243 8.91 14.50 -8.16
C THR A 243 8.49 13.76 -9.43
N ASN A 244 9.19 12.68 -9.80
CA ASN A 244 8.91 11.92 -11.01
C ASN A 244 8.33 10.55 -10.66
N ALA A 245 7.14 10.24 -11.19
CA ALA A 245 6.54 8.92 -11.11
C ALA A 245 6.87 8.11 -12.37
N THR A 246 7.22 6.84 -12.17
CA THR A 246 7.40 5.86 -13.23
C THR A 246 6.04 5.28 -13.62
N THR A 247 5.82 5.04 -14.91
CA THR A 247 4.59 4.42 -15.40
C THR A 247 4.74 2.90 -15.35
N LEU A 248 3.79 2.23 -14.70
CA LEU A 248 3.63 0.79 -14.77
C LEU A 248 2.49 0.41 -15.71
N ALA A 249 2.59 -0.76 -16.32
CA ALA A 249 1.53 -1.36 -17.13
C ALA A 249 1.53 -2.88 -17.00
N ALA A 250 0.35 -3.45 -16.78
CA ALA A 250 0.12 -4.88 -16.97
C ALA A 250 -0.16 -5.12 -18.46
N GLN A 251 0.67 -5.92 -19.11
CA GLN A 251 0.54 -6.24 -20.54
C GLN A 251 0.65 -7.75 -20.72
N SER A 252 -0.05 -8.31 -21.72
CA SER A 252 0.01 -9.75 -22.01
C SER A 252 1.45 -10.22 -22.17
N SER A 253 1.81 -11.30 -21.46
CA SER A 253 3.15 -11.86 -21.48
C SER A 253 3.48 -12.38 -22.88
N ARG A 254 4.75 -12.22 -23.27
CA ARG A 254 5.25 -12.75 -24.56
C ARG A 254 5.39 -14.27 -24.54
N SER A 255 5.63 -14.85 -23.36
CA SER A 255 5.76 -16.31 -23.19
C SER A 255 4.41 -16.99 -23.03
N ASP A 256 3.42 -16.30 -22.44
CA ASP A 256 2.07 -16.83 -22.23
C ASP A 256 1.02 -15.71 -22.36
N PRO A 257 0.33 -15.59 -23.51
CA PRO A 257 -0.67 -14.55 -23.71
C PRO A 257 -1.86 -14.60 -22.75
N SER A 258 -2.05 -15.70 -22.02
CA SER A 258 -3.11 -15.82 -21.00
C SER A 258 -2.76 -15.17 -19.67
N ARG A 259 -1.52 -14.68 -19.52
CA ARG A 259 -1.00 -14.02 -18.31
C ARG A 259 -0.57 -12.59 -18.62
N ASN A 260 -0.59 -11.73 -17.61
CA ASN A 260 -0.05 -10.38 -17.69
C ASN A 260 1.32 -10.28 -17.01
N ASP A 261 2.30 -9.76 -17.75
CA ASP A 261 3.56 -9.31 -17.19
C ASP A 261 3.40 -7.87 -16.70
N VAL A 262 3.93 -7.59 -15.50
CA VAL A 262 4.01 -6.23 -14.97
C VAL A 262 5.27 -5.57 -15.51
N ASN A 263 5.09 -4.47 -16.24
CA ASN A 263 6.16 -3.78 -16.94
C ASN A 263 6.30 -2.35 -16.46
N ILE A 264 7.54 -1.87 -16.42
CA ILE A 264 7.86 -0.45 -16.39
C ILE A 264 7.90 0.08 -17.80
N ILE A 265 7.19 1.17 -18.03
CA ILE A 265 7.23 1.90 -19.29
C ILE A 265 8.22 3.04 -19.15
N THR A 266 9.33 2.95 -19.89
CA THR A 266 10.34 4.01 -19.94
C THR A 266 9.80 5.23 -20.68
N GLN A 267 10.48 6.38 -20.56
CA GLN A 267 10.13 7.59 -21.32
C GLN A 267 10.20 7.40 -22.84
N SER A 268 10.98 6.44 -23.33
CA SER A 268 11.05 6.07 -24.75
C SER A 268 9.92 5.12 -25.19
N GLY A 269 9.03 4.73 -24.28
CA GLY A 269 7.94 3.78 -24.53
C GLY A 269 8.36 2.31 -24.50
N ALA A 270 9.61 2.01 -24.11
CA ALA A 270 10.06 0.64 -23.97
C ALA A 270 9.50 0.01 -22.69
N ALA A 271 9.09 -1.25 -22.77
CA ALA A 271 8.61 -2.03 -21.63
C ALA A 271 9.75 -2.86 -21.05
N ILE A 272 10.01 -2.70 -19.74
CA ILE A 272 10.94 -3.52 -18.96
C ILE A 272 10.12 -4.36 -17.99
N THR A 273 10.10 -5.67 -18.21
CA THR A 273 9.36 -6.61 -17.36
C THR A 273 10.01 -6.71 -15.99
N ILE A 274 9.20 -6.58 -14.94
CA ILE A 274 9.61 -6.85 -13.57
C ILE A 274 9.35 -8.34 -13.32
N PRO A 275 10.38 -9.14 -12.96
CA PRO A 275 10.16 -10.53 -12.59
C PRO A 275 9.21 -10.65 -11.40
N GLU A 276 8.25 -11.56 -11.49
CA GLU A 276 7.18 -11.75 -10.48
C GLU A 276 7.74 -12.00 -9.08
N ASN A 277 8.83 -12.76 -8.96
CA ASN A 277 9.48 -13.05 -7.67
C ASN A 277 10.06 -11.81 -6.98
N LEU A 278 10.18 -10.69 -7.71
CA LEU A 278 10.63 -9.41 -7.15
C LEU A 278 9.43 -8.57 -6.66
N LEU A 279 8.23 -8.81 -7.20
CA LEU A 279 6.97 -8.21 -6.77
C LEU A 279 6.42 -9.05 -5.60
N GLY A 280 6.94 -8.81 -4.40
CA GLY A 280 6.44 -9.43 -3.17
C GLY A 280 5.60 -8.46 -2.36
N GLY A 281 4.81 -8.97 -1.40
CA GLY A 281 3.89 -8.19 -0.58
C GLY A 281 2.68 -7.67 -1.35
N GLY A 282 1.59 -7.43 -0.62
CA GLY A 282 0.29 -7.06 -1.19
C GLY A 282 -0.59 -8.26 -1.48
#